data_AF-A0A7W0N5D1-F1
#
_entry.id   AF-A0A7W0N5D1-F1
#
_cell.length_a   1.000
_cell.length_b   1.000
_cell.length_c   1.000
_cell.angle_alpha   90.00
_cell.angle_beta   90.00
_cell.angle_gamma   90.00
#
_symmetry.space_group_name_H-M   'P 1'
#
loop_
_entity.id
_entity.type
_entity.pdbx_description
1 polymer ?
#
loop_
_entity_poly.entity_id
_entity_poly.type
_entity_poly.pdbx_seq_one_letter_code
_entity_poly.pdbx_strand_id
1 'polypeptide(L)' 'MTDDARERIQRLLVTGDNRLKQGVAIEKVRETYEEALAVAREAGLEDAIRPLVEVRLADLERLARESPPPAPPAA' A
#
# COMPACT_ATOMS: atom_id res chain seq x y z
N MET A 1 -9.80 4.00 -21.43
CA MET A 1 -10.38 4.66 -20.24
C MET A 1 -10.33 3.71 -19.04
N THR A 2 -11.07 2.58 -19.03
CA THR A 2 -10.99 1.60 -17.92
C THR A 2 -9.69 0.79 -17.92
N ASP A 3 -9.13 0.49 -19.09
CA ASP A 3 -7.87 -0.26 -19.20
C ASP A 3 -6.66 0.56 -18.72
N ASP A 4 -6.61 1.87 -19.02
CA ASP A 4 -5.62 2.80 -18.47
C ASP A 4 -5.67 2.85 -16.94
N ALA A 5 -6.89 2.83 -16.37
CA ALA A 5 -7.07 2.79 -14.92
C ALA A 5 -6.57 1.49 -14.30
N ARG A 6 -6.87 0.33 -14.93
CA ARG A 6 -6.35 -0.97 -14.49
C ARG A 6 -4.82 -1.02 -14.52
N GLU A 7 -4.21 -0.51 -15.59
CA GLU A 7 -2.74 -0.46 -15.69
C GLU A 7 -2.15 0.44 -14.59
N ARG A 8 -2.75 1.60 -14.34
CA ARG A 8 -2.31 2.50 -13.25
C ARG A 8 -2.45 1.84 -11.89
N ILE A 9 -3.56 1.18 -11.61
CA ILE A 9 -3.79 0.45 -10.35
C ILE A 9 -2.74 -0.65 -10.19
N GLN A 10 -2.51 -1.47 -11.22
CA GLN A 10 -1.49 -2.52 -11.18
C GLN A 10 -0.11 -1.94 -10.89
N ARG A 11 0.26 -0.83 -11.53
CA ARG A 11 1.54 -0.16 -11.32
C ARG A 11 1.68 0.34 -9.87
N LEU A 12 0.63 0.92 -9.29
CA LEU A 12 0.63 1.37 -7.90
C LEU A 12 0.79 0.20 -6.92
N LEU A 13 0.05 -0.90 -7.13
CA LEU A 13 0.17 -2.10 -6.29
C LEU A 13 1.59 -2.69 -6.32
N VAL A 14 2.16 -2.85 -7.53
CA VAL A 14 3.54 -3.32 -7.70
C VAL A 14 4.55 -2.34 -7.06
N THR A 15 4.29 -1.04 -7.15
CA THR A 15 5.13 -0.02 -6.52
C THR A 15 5.09 -0.12 -5.00
N GLY A 16 3.91 -0.31 -4.41
CA GLY A 16 3.76 -0.52 -2.96
C GLY A 16 4.54 -1.73 -2.48
N ASP A 17 4.43 -2.86 -3.19
CA ASP A 17 5.13 -4.10 -2.85
C ASP A 17 6.65 -3.95 -2.93
N ASN A 18 7.13 -3.26 -3.98
CA ASN A 18 8.54 -2.99 -4.14
C ASN A 18 9.06 -2.05 -3.05
N ARG A 19 8.29 -1.01 -2.69
CA ARG A 19 8.63 -0.09 -1.59
C ARG A 19 8.72 -0.83 -0.26
N LEU A 20 7.75 -1.68 0.04
CA LEU A 20 7.75 -2.52 1.24
C LEU A 20 8.99 -3.42 1.28
N LYS A 21 9.25 -4.14 0.19
CA LYS A 21 10.41 -5.01 0.04
C LYS A 21 11.75 -4.26 0.20
N GLN A 22 11.80 -3.01 -0.21
CA GLN A 22 12.99 -2.14 -0.11
C GLN A 22 13.15 -1.46 1.25
N GLY A 23 12.23 -1.69 2.20
CA GLY A 23 12.29 -1.07 3.53
C GLY A 23 11.93 0.41 3.53
N VAL A 24 11.13 0.87 2.56
CA VAL A 24 10.56 2.22 2.60
C VAL A 24 9.61 2.35 3.79
N ALA A 25 9.56 3.54 4.39
CA ALA A 25 8.68 3.86 5.52
C ALA A 25 7.24 3.39 5.28
N ILE A 26 6.65 2.73 6.29
CA ILE A 26 5.33 2.08 6.21
C ILE A 26 4.25 3.08 5.78
N GLU A 27 4.35 4.34 6.20
CA GLU A 27 3.44 5.42 5.84
C GLU A 27 3.41 5.65 4.33
N LYS A 28 4.58 5.68 3.68
CA LYS A 28 4.69 5.84 2.23
C LYS A 28 4.20 4.62 1.47
N VAL A 29 4.39 3.42 2.03
CA VAL A 29 3.84 2.20 1.45
C VAL A 29 2.31 2.24 1.51
N ARG A 30 1.74 2.60 2.67
CA ARG A 30 0.30 2.78 2.89
C ARG A 30 -0.30 3.76 1.89
N GLU A 31 0.28 4.95 1.77
CA GLU A 31 -0.15 5.97 0.80
C GLU A 31 -0.25 5.42 -0.63
N THR A 32 0.67 4.53 -1.02
CA THR A 32 0.68 3.93 -2.37
C THR A 32 -0.52 3.01 -2.60
N TYR A 33 -0.89 2.21 -1.59
CA TYR A 33 -2.06 1.34 -1.69
C TYR A 33 -3.37 2.11 -1.60
N GLU A 34 -3.42 3.18 -0.80
CA GLU A 34 -4.56 4.09 -0.73
C GLU A 34 -4.76 4.84 -2.07
N GLU A 35 -3.69 5.26 -2.74
CA GLU A 35 -3.78 5.83 -4.10
C GLU A 35 -4.36 4.82 -5.10
N ALA A 36 -3.94 3.54 -5.03
CA ALA A 36 -4.49 2.50 -5.89
C ALA A 36 -6.01 2.33 -5.69
N LEU A 37 -6.48 2.40 -4.44
CA LEU A 37 -7.89 2.34 -4.11
C LEU A 37 -8.66 3.58 -4.58
N ALA A 38 -8.05 4.78 -4.48
CA ALA A 38 -8.64 6.01 -4.99
C ALA A 38 -8.85 5.95 -6.51
N VAL A 39 -7.83 5.51 -7.27
CA VAL A 39 -7.93 5.31 -8.71
C VAL A 39 -9.00 4.25 -9.05
N ALA A 40 -9.09 3.17 -8.27
CA ALA A 40 -10.11 2.16 -8.46
C ALA A 40 -11.52 2.72 -8.24
N ARG A 41 -11.72 3.57 -7.22
CA ARG A 41 -13.00 4.25 -6.97
C ARG A 41 -13.39 5.17 -8.12
N GLU A 42 -12.47 6.02 -8.57
CA GLU A 42 -12.69 6.93 -9.71
C GLU A 42 -13.06 6.18 -11.00
N ALA A 43 -12.49 4.99 -11.19
CA ALA A 43 -12.75 4.15 -12.36
C ALA A 43 -13.95 3.20 -12.22
N GLY A 44 -14.64 3.17 -11.07
CA GLY A 44 -15.74 2.23 -10.81
C GLY A 44 -15.29 0.76 -10.67
N LEU A 45 -14.04 0.54 -10.28
CA LEU A 45 -13.41 -0.77 -10.09
C LEU A 45 -13.18 -1.11 -8.60
N GLU A 46 -13.68 -0.27 -7.68
CA GLU A 46 -13.41 -0.39 -6.25
C GLU A 46 -13.76 -1.78 -5.71
N ASP A 47 -14.89 -2.36 -6.09
CA ASP A 47 -15.33 -3.68 -5.60
C ASP A 47 -14.34 -4.81 -5.96
N ALA A 48 -13.68 -4.70 -7.11
CA ALA A 48 -12.69 -5.68 -7.55
C ALA A 48 -11.33 -5.51 -6.86
N ILE A 49 -10.96 -4.27 -6.51
CA ILE A 49 -9.62 -3.92 -6.02
C ILE A 49 -9.55 -3.83 -4.50
N ARG A 50 -10.64 -3.39 -3.84
CA ARG A 50 -10.73 -3.19 -2.39
C ARG A 50 -10.27 -4.41 -1.60
N PRO A 51 -10.71 -5.66 -1.87
CA PRO A 51 -10.31 -6.80 -1.05
C PRO A 51 -8.80 -7.03 -1.05
N LEU A 52 -8.13 -6.79 -2.19
CA LEU A 52 -6.68 -6.92 -2.30
C LEU A 52 -5.96 -5.83 -1.49
N VAL A 53 -6.42 -4.59 -1.59
CA VAL A 53 -5.82 -3.45 -0.88
C VAL A 53 -6.00 -3.60 0.64
N GLU A 54 -7.17 -4.03 1.11
CA GLU A 54 -7.45 -4.23 2.53
C GLU A 54 -6.51 -5.25 3.18
N VAL A 55 -6.25 -6.37 2.51
CA VAL A 55 -5.27 -7.37 2.99
C VAL A 55 -3.89 -6.75 3.16
N ARG A 56 -3.43 -5.96 2.18
CA ARG A 56 -2.11 -5.32 2.24
C ARG A 56 -2.01 -4.27 3.33
N LEU A 57 -3.05 -3.47 3.53
CA LEU A 57 -3.11 -2.50 4.62
C LEU A 57 -3.10 -3.18 5.98
N ALA A 58 -3.84 -4.28 6.15
CA ALA A 58 -3.84 -5.06 7.38
C ALA A 58 -2.45 -5.66 7.67
N ASP A 59 -1.75 -6.16 6.65
CA ASP A 59 -0.38 -6.66 6.78
C ASP A 59 0.60 -5.55 7.18
N LEU A 60 0.49 -4.35 6.60
CA LEU A 60 1.30 -3.20 7.01
C LEU A 60 1.07 -2.80 8.46
N GLU A 61 -0.18 -2.80 8.92
CA GLU A 61 -0.49 -2.51 10.32
C GLU A 61 0.10 -3.56 11.27
N ARG A 62 0.10 -4.84 10.88
CA ARG A 62 0.77 -5.88 11.65
C ARG A 62 2.27 -5.65 11.74
N LEU A 63 2.93 -5.37 10.62
CA LEU A 63 4.36 -5.08 10.58
C LEU A 63 4.72 -3.84 11.41
N ALA A 64 3.89 -2.80 11.38
CA ALA A 64 4.07 -1.60 12.19
C ALA A 64 3.99 -1.89 13.69
N ARG A 65 3.10 -2.81 14.11
CA ARG A 65 2.99 -3.23 15.53
C ARG A 65 4.13 -4.13 15.98
N GLU A 66 4.66 -4.96 15.08
CA GLU A 66 5.75 -5.90 15.37
C GLU A 66 7.13 -5.23 15.38
N SER A 67 7.27 -4.03 14.81
CA SER A 67 8.52 -3.26 14.83
C SER A 67 8.73 -2.62 16.22
N PRO A 68 9.78 -2.98 16.98
CA PRO A 68 10.05 -2.35 18.26
C PRO A 68 10.42 -0.87 18.07
N PRO A 69 10.07 0.02 19.02
CA PRO A 69 10.51 1.41 18.97
C PRO A 69 12.05 1.44 18.98
N PRO A 70 12.68 2.37 18.24
CA PRO A 70 14.13 2.51 18.24
C PRO A 70 14.60 2.72 19.69
N ALA A 71 15.54 1.88 20.15
CA ALA A 71 16.14 2.04 21.46
C ALA A 71 16.81 3.43 21.55
N PRO A 72 16.66 4.17 22.65
CA PRO A 72 17.36 5.43 22.81
C PRO A 72 18.88 5.20 22.73
N PRO A 73 19.66 6.14 22.17
CA PRO A 73 21.11 6.00 22.10
C PRO A 73 21.67 5.83 23.51
N ALA A 74 22.53 4.82 23.70
CA ALA A 74 23.23 4.63 24.96
C ALA A 74 24.10 5.87 25.25
N ALA A 75 23.96 6.40 26.47
CA ALA A 75 24.71 7.55 26.97
C ALA A 75 26.16 7.21 27.31
#